data_AF-R9JRW3-F1
#
_entry.id   AF-R9JRW3-F1
#
_cell.length_a   1.000
_cell.length_b   1.000
_cell.length_c   1.000
_cell.angle_alpha   90.00
_cell.angle_beta   90.00
_cell.angle_gamma   90.00
#
_symmetry.space_group_name_H-M   'P 1'
#
loop_
_entity.id
_entity.type
_entity.pdbx_description
1 polymer ?
#
loop_
_entity_poly.entity_id
_entity_poly.type
_entity_poly.pdbx_seq_one_letter_code
_entity_poly.pdbx_strand_id
1 'polypeptide(L)'
;MQEGLRLSRDEIIICYKDDVAQLMRYLSWLQEKSGTVTSGIYKGEGIEKSSMAVPVYDSTLLGFIKEAKKTDFINRNYVYTYSRYRMKTAEDELRVISACSLQEITVLGDILSKYVIRGDMKGAVWSEGVQNGVYLALLLKLKELMEIRKPLEY
;
A
#
# COMPACT_ATOMS: atom_id res chain seq x y z
N MET A 1 9.97 -20.63 14.21
CA MET A 1 11.28 -20.52 13.53
C MET A 1 11.06 -19.73 12.25
N GLN A 2 11.48 -18.47 12.23
CA GLN A 2 11.70 -17.70 11.01
C GLN A 2 13.10 -17.13 11.22
N GLU A 3 14.08 -17.84 10.69
CA GLU A 3 15.47 -17.40 10.67
C GLU A 3 15.51 -16.04 10.02
N GLY A 4 15.86 -15.04 10.83
CA GLY A 4 16.11 -13.70 10.36
C GLY A 4 17.35 -13.72 9.48
N LEU A 5 17.19 -13.99 8.19
CA LEU A 5 18.02 -13.32 7.20
C LEU A 5 17.76 -11.82 7.40
N ARG A 6 18.56 -11.20 8.26
CA ARG A 6 18.84 -9.78 8.14
C ARG A 6 19.60 -9.64 6.82
N LEU A 7 18.85 -9.66 5.71
CA LEU A 7 19.35 -9.29 4.41
C LEU A 7 20.09 -7.97 4.59
N SER A 8 21.30 -7.90 4.06
CA SER A 8 22.04 -6.65 4.11
C SER A 8 21.22 -5.57 3.41
N ARG A 9 21.37 -4.31 3.83
CA ARG A 9 20.62 -3.19 3.25
C ARG A 9 20.69 -3.16 1.72
N ASP A 10 21.84 -3.56 1.17
CA ASP A 10 22.05 -3.72 -0.28
C ASP A 10 21.20 -4.81 -0.92
N GLU A 11 21.11 -5.99 -0.30
CA GLU A 11 20.33 -7.11 -0.83
C GLU A 11 18.84 -6.79 -0.86
N ILE A 12 18.34 -6.11 0.20
CA ILE A 12 16.98 -5.60 0.25
C ILE A 12 16.73 -4.67 -0.94
N ILE A 13 17.62 -3.70 -1.18
CA ILE A 13 17.46 -2.76 -2.29
C ILE A 13 17.47 -3.50 -3.63
N ILE A 14 18.41 -4.43 -3.83
CA ILE A 14 18.53 -5.18 -5.10
C ILE A 14 17.26 -6.00 -5.35
N CYS A 15 16.74 -6.70 -4.33
CA CYS A 15 15.54 -7.51 -4.45
C CYS A 15 14.30 -6.67 -4.77
N TYR A 16 14.11 -5.56 -4.07
CA TYR A 16 12.86 -4.80 -4.16
C TYR A 16 12.87 -3.65 -5.17
N LYS A 17 14.03 -3.28 -5.72
CA LYS A 17 14.15 -2.15 -6.66
C LYS A 17 13.31 -2.34 -7.92
N ASP A 18 13.30 -3.54 -8.50
CA ASP A 18 12.52 -3.82 -9.71
C ASP A 18 11.02 -3.72 -9.42
N ASP A 19 10.57 -4.36 -8.34
CA ASP A 19 9.18 -4.33 -7.91
C ASP A 19 8.69 -2.91 -7.62
N VAL A 20 9.49 -2.11 -6.92
CA VAL A 20 9.12 -0.72 -6.65
C VAL A 20 9.10 0.11 -7.94
N ALA A 21 10.03 -0.13 -8.88
CA ALA A 21 10.00 0.54 -10.18
C ALA A 21 8.73 0.19 -10.98
N GLN A 22 8.23 -1.04 -10.88
CA GLN A 22 6.95 -1.45 -11.47
C GLN A 22 5.78 -0.71 -10.80
N LEU A 23 5.75 -0.68 -9.46
CA LEU A 23 4.68 -0.01 -8.71
C LEU A 23 4.70 1.53 -8.86
N MET A 24 5.87 2.13 -9.08
CA MET A 24 6.03 3.58 -9.31
C MET A 24 5.28 4.07 -10.55
N ARG A 25 4.98 3.21 -11.53
CA ARG A 25 4.19 3.57 -12.71
C ARG A 25 2.76 4.01 -12.34
N TYR A 26 2.27 3.54 -11.21
CA TYR A 26 0.94 3.86 -10.68
C TYR A 26 0.95 5.09 -9.77
N LEU A 27 2.12 5.68 -9.49
CA LEU A 27 2.24 6.78 -8.54
C LEU A 27 1.44 8.01 -8.97
N SER A 28 1.50 8.40 -10.26
CA SER A 28 0.73 9.53 -10.78
C SER A 28 -0.78 9.32 -10.64
N TRP A 29 -1.26 8.10 -10.92
CA TRP A 29 -2.67 7.75 -10.78
C TRP A 29 -3.11 7.73 -9.30
N LEU A 30 -2.29 7.15 -8.41
CA LEU A 30 -2.55 7.13 -6.97
C LEU A 30 -2.57 8.54 -6.38
N GLN A 31 -1.69 9.43 -6.83
CA GLN A 31 -1.64 10.82 -6.36
C GLN A 31 -2.90 11.60 -6.78
N GLU A 32 -3.41 11.37 -7.99
CA GLU A 32 -4.65 11.98 -8.47
C GLU A 32 -5.87 11.49 -7.68
N LYS A 33 -5.95 10.18 -7.39
CA LYS A 33 -7.09 9.55 -6.72
C LYS A 33 -7.07 9.67 -5.19
N SER A 34 -5.89 9.69 -4.57
CA SER A 34 -5.73 9.83 -3.12
C SER A 34 -6.14 11.22 -2.61
N GLY A 35 -6.32 12.21 -3.50
CA GLY A 35 -6.77 13.57 -3.18
C GLY A 35 -8.24 13.85 -3.49
N THR A 36 -8.98 12.94 -4.13
CA THR A 36 -10.37 13.20 -4.58
C THR A 36 -11.44 12.88 -3.53
N VAL A 37 -11.09 12.77 -2.24
CA VAL A 37 -12.08 12.69 -1.15
C VAL A 37 -12.12 14.01 -0.39
N THR A 38 -12.46 15.09 -1.10
CA THR A 38 -13.19 16.24 -0.52
C THR A 38 -14.04 16.91 -1.60
N SER A 39 -14.86 16.14 -2.33
CA SER A 39 -16.01 16.67 -3.10
C SER A 39 -16.88 15.52 -3.57
N GLY A 40 -17.45 14.78 -2.61
CA GLY A 40 -18.26 13.62 -2.96
C GLY A 40 -18.98 12.99 -1.78
N ILE A 41 -19.29 13.77 -0.73
CA ILE A 41 -20.49 13.44 0.04
C ILE A 41 -21.63 13.61 -0.96
N TYR A 42 -22.06 12.50 -1.54
CA TYR A 42 -23.33 12.37 -2.25
C TYR A 42 -24.41 12.85 -1.27
N LYS A 43 -24.77 14.14 -1.34
CA LYS A 43 -26.08 14.61 -0.87
C LYS A 43 -27.11 13.99 -1.81
N GLY A 44 -27.42 12.73 -1.57
CA GLY A 44 -28.64 12.10 -2.04
C GLY A 44 -29.70 12.33 -0.98
N GLU A 45 -30.41 13.45 -1.09
CA GLU A 45 -31.75 13.55 -0.53
C GLU A 45 -32.57 12.42 -1.16
N GLY A 46 -33.04 11.48 -0.33
CA GLY A 46 -33.96 10.41 -0.71
C GLY A 46 -33.36 9.35 -1.63
N ILE A 47 -32.98 8.20 -1.06
CA ILE A 47 -33.49 6.90 -1.50
C ILE A 47 -33.01 5.83 -0.50
N GLU A 48 -33.92 5.48 0.41
CA GLU A 48 -34.40 4.11 0.60
C GLU A 48 -33.44 2.95 0.28
N LYS A 49 -33.12 2.19 1.33
CA LYS A 49 -32.92 0.72 1.36
C LYS A 49 -32.38 0.04 0.08
N SER A 50 -31.20 -0.56 0.23
CA SER A 50 -30.61 -1.55 -0.70
C SER A 50 -30.19 -1.02 -2.07
N SER A 51 -28.99 -0.45 -2.15
CA SER A 51 -28.20 -0.46 -3.38
C SER A 51 -26.74 -0.30 -2.99
N MET A 52 -26.03 -1.43 -2.91
CA MET A 52 -24.57 -1.42 -2.80
C MET A 52 -24.04 -0.67 -4.02
N ALA A 53 -23.49 0.53 -3.83
CA ALA A 53 -22.79 1.25 -4.88
C ALA A 53 -21.73 0.30 -5.44
N VAL A 54 -21.93 -0.18 -6.67
CA VAL A 54 -20.98 -1.08 -7.34
C VAL A 54 -19.66 -0.32 -7.41
N PRO A 55 -18.61 -0.76 -6.69
CA PRO A 55 -17.32 -0.10 -6.82
C PRO A 55 -16.86 -0.34 -8.26
N VAL A 56 -16.91 0.69 -9.10
CA VAL A 56 -16.33 0.63 -10.44
C VAL A 56 -14.83 0.55 -10.22
N TYR A 57 -14.29 -0.67 -10.30
CA TYR A 57 -12.85 -0.88 -10.22
C TYR A 57 -12.21 -0.27 -11.45
N ASP A 58 -11.43 0.79 -11.24
CA ASP A 58 -10.59 1.36 -12.27
C ASP A 58 -9.63 0.27 -12.76
N SER A 59 -9.54 0.05 -14.08
CA SER A 59 -8.70 -1.01 -14.67
C SER A 59 -7.25 -0.91 -14.19
N THR A 60 -6.83 0.32 -13.89
CA THR A 60 -5.53 0.70 -13.34
C THR A 60 -5.31 0.19 -11.91
N LEU A 61 -6.34 0.19 -11.06
CA LEU A 61 -6.29 -0.38 -9.71
C LEU A 61 -6.08 -1.89 -9.76
N LEU A 62 -6.82 -2.57 -10.63
CA LEU A 62 -6.68 -4.02 -10.80
C LEU A 62 -5.28 -4.39 -11.34
N GLY A 63 -4.74 -3.56 -12.25
CA GLY A 63 -3.34 -3.66 -12.71
C GLY A 63 -2.35 -3.55 -11.55
N PHE A 64 -2.48 -2.51 -10.73
CA PHE A 64 -1.65 -2.31 -9.54
C PHE A 64 -1.71 -3.50 -8.57
N ILE A 65 -2.92 -3.99 -8.23
CA ILE A 65 -3.09 -5.14 -7.34
C ILE A 65 -2.45 -6.41 -7.93
N LYS A 66 -2.58 -6.60 -9.25
CA LYS A 66 -2.00 -7.75 -9.94
C LYS A 66 -0.48 -7.71 -9.94
N GLU A 67 0.13 -6.54 -10.10
CA GLU A 67 1.59 -6.36 -9.98
C GLU A 67 2.04 -6.52 -8.53
N ALA A 68 1.36 -5.87 -7.58
CA ALA A 68 1.63 -6.03 -6.16
C ALA A 68 1.55 -7.50 -5.68
N LYS A 69 0.65 -8.30 -6.26
CA LYS A 69 0.55 -9.74 -6.00
C LYS A 69 1.70 -10.57 -6.54
N LYS A 70 2.37 -10.11 -7.59
CA LYS A 70 3.53 -10.80 -8.17
C LYS A 70 4.81 -10.55 -7.39
N THR A 71 4.84 -9.45 -6.64
CA THR A 71 5.96 -9.09 -5.80
C THR A 71 6.05 -9.97 -4.56
N ASP A 72 7.28 -10.17 -4.08
CA ASP A 72 7.61 -10.88 -2.83
C ASP A 72 7.16 -10.13 -1.55
N PHE A 73 6.57 -8.94 -1.68
CA PHE A 73 6.05 -8.14 -0.56
C PHE A 73 4.83 -8.78 0.12
N ILE A 74 4.15 -9.72 -0.53
CA ILE A 74 2.90 -10.27 -0.02
C ILE A 74 3.16 -11.37 1.03
N ASN A 75 2.91 -11.03 2.28
CA ASN A 75 3.00 -11.92 3.42
C ASN A 75 1.61 -12.29 3.95
N ARG A 76 1.30 -13.59 4.00
CA ARG A 76 0.04 -14.09 4.59
C ARG A 76 -0.03 -13.92 6.11
N ASN A 77 1.12 -13.82 6.80
CA ASN A 77 1.19 -13.66 8.24
C ASN A 77 1.05 -12.19 8.71
N TYR A 78 0.47 -11.34 7.87
CA TYR A 78 0.38 -9.91 8.12
C TYR A 78 -0.35 -9.54 9.43
N VAL A 79 -1.30 -10.38 9.83
CA VAL A 79 -2.04 -10.25 11.09
C VAL A 79 -1.10 -10.13 12.31
N TYR A 80 0.05 -10.80 12.29
CA TYR A 80 1.00 -10.76 13.39
C TYR A 80 1.68 -9.39 13.52
N THR A 81 2.10 -8.79 12.42
CA THR A 81 2.72 -7.46 12.40
C THR A 81 1.70 -6.40 12.81
N TYR A 82 0.44 -6.49 12.32
CA TYR A 82 -0.64 -5.61 12.76
C TYR A 82 -0.87 -5.65 14.27
N SER A 83 -0.84 -6.85 14.85
CA SER A 83 -0.98 -7.02 16.30
C SER A 83 0.22 -6.45 17.06
N ARG A 84 1.44 -6.66 16.54
CA ARG A 84 2.70 -6.17 17.13
C ARG A 84 2.80 -4.65 17.16
N TYR A 85 2.45 -3.99 16.05
CA TYR A 85 2.48 -2.53 15.92
C TYR A 85 1.16 -1.87 16.37
N ARG A 86 0.16 -2.67 16.77
CA ARG A 86 -1.18 -2.22 17.20
C ARG A 86 -1.93 -1.39 16.15
N MET A 87 -1.67 -1.67 14.88
CA MET A 87 -2.34 -1.05 13.75
C MET A 87 -3.80 -1.49 13.69
N LYS A 88 -4.72 -0.54 13.80
CA LYS A 88 -6.18 -0.81 13.69
C LYS A 88 -6.87 0.05 12.62
N THR A 89 -6.30 1.21 12.33
CA THR A 89 -6.88 2.24 11.46
C THR A 89 -5.87 2.65 10.41
N ALA A 90 -6.34 3.15 9.26
CA ALA A 90 -5.49 3.66 8.19
C ALA A 90 -4.50 4.74 8.65
N GLU A 91 -4.90 5.59 9.59
CA GLU A 91 -4.00 6.60 10.18
C GLU A 91 -2.81 5.99 10.93
N ASP A 92 -3.03 4.86 11.59
CA ASP A 92 -1.98 4.14 12.31
C ASP A 92 -1.02 3.46 11.32
N GLU A 93 -1.57 2.92 10.24
CA GLU A 93 -0.79 2.39 9.10
C GLU A 93 0.09 3.49 8.48
N LEU A 94 -0.47 4.68 8.22
CA LEU A 94 0.28 5.83 7.71
C LEU A 94 1.40 6.28 8.65
N ARG A 95 1.15 6.29 9.97
CA ARG A 95 2.18 6.61 10.98
C ARG A 95 3.32 5.62 10.95
N VAL A 96 3.03 4.33 10.89
CA VAL A 96 4.07 3.30 10.84
C VAL A 96 4.82 3.33 9.51
N ILE A 97 4.13 3.57 8.39
CA ILE A 97 4.79 3.77 7.08
C ILE A 97 5.79 4.93 7.17
N SER A 98 5.37 6.07 7.73
CA SER A 98 6.26 7.23 7.88
C SER A 98 7.48 6.95 8.77
N ALA A 99 7.30 6.16 9.83
CA ALA A 99 8.37 5.77 10.76
C ALA A 99 9.24 4.59 10.28
N CYS A 100 8.81 3.84 9.26
CA CYS A 100 9.50 2.64 8.80
C CYS A 100 10.90 2.96 8.23
N SER A 101 11.88 2.15 8.62
CA SER A 101 13.24 2.16 8.07
C SER A 101 13.45 1.01 7.07
N LEU A 102 14.53 1.05 6.28
CA LEU A 102 14.92 -0.01 5.33
C LEU A 102 14.92 -1.43 5.93
N GLN A 103 15.25 -1.56 7.21
CA GLN A 103 15.27 -2.85 7.91
C GLN A 103 13.86 -3.40 8.22
N GLU A 104 12.84 -2.55 8.17
CA GLU A 104 11.44 -2.86 8.41
C GLU A 104 10.63 -2.83 7.11
N ILE A 105 11.28 -2.99 5.95
CA ILE A 105 10.60 -3.03 4.65
C ILE A 105 9.55 -4.15 4.58
N THR A 106 9.75 -5.23 5.35
CA THR A 106 8.79 -6.32 5.49
C THR A 106 7.48 -5.84 6.10
N VAL A 107 7.50 -4.84 6.99
CA VAL A 107 6.31 -4.19 7.57
C VAL A 107 5.53 -3.42 6.51
N LEU A 108 6.22 -2.77 5.57
CA LEU A 108 5.56 -2.12 4.43
C LEU A 108 4.85 -3.17 3.56
N GLY A 109 5.51 -4.28 3.25
CA GLY A 109 4.89 -5.40 2.53
C GLY A 109 3.70 -6.00 3.28
N ASP A 110 3.79 -6.08 4.61
CA ASP A 110 2.73 -6.54 5.50
C ASP A 110 1.47 -5.67 5.43
N ILE A 111 1.66 -4.34 5.40
CA ILE A 111 0.57 -3.38 5.23
C ILE A 111 -0.08 -3.57 3.85
N LEU A 112 0.72 -3.68 2.79
CA LEU A 112 0.23 -3.97 1.44
C LEU A 112 -0.56 -5.29 1.38
N SER A 113 -0.08 -6.31 2.09
CA SER A 113 -0.67 -7.66 2.15
C SER A 113 -2.08 -7.63 2.71
N LYS A 114 -2.35 -6.83 3.75
CA LYS A 114 -3.70 -6.65 4.27
C LYS A 114 -4.66 -6.23 3.17
N TYR A 115 -4.33 -5.19 2.41
CA TYR A 115 -5.25 -4.66 1.40
C TYR A 115 -5.38 -5.60 0.20
N VAL A 116 -4.30 -6.23 -0.23
CA VAL A 116 -4.31 -7.17 -1.36
C VAL A 116 -5.09 -8.45 -1.03
N ILE A 117 -4.82 -9.07 0.13
CA ILE A 117 -5.46 -10.32 0.56
C ILE A 117 -6.90 -10.08 0.98
N ARG A 118 -7.15 -9.07 1.81
CA ARG A 118 -8.51 -8.76 2.28
C ARG A 118 -9.38 -8.22 1.15
N GLY A 119 -8.77 -7.54 0.18
CA GLY A 119 -9.44 -7.09 -1.03
C GLY A 119 -9.84 -8.24 -1.98
N ASP A 120 -9.17 -9.39 -1.92
CA ASP A 120 -9.60 -10.60 -2.63
C ASP A 120 -10.99 -11.07 -2.14
N MET A 121 -11.25 -10.97 -0.83
CA MET A 121 -12.54 -11.30 -0.23
C MET A 121 -13.55 -10.15 -0.30
N LYS A 122 -13.08 -8.91 -0.25
CA LYS A 122 -13.89 -7.70 -0.25
C LYS A 122 -13.24 -6.64 -1.13
N GLY A 123 -13.52 -6.63 -2.43
CA GLY A 123 -12.86 -5.70 -3.35
C GLY A 123 -13.02 -4.23 -2.98
N ALA A 124 -14.05 -3.84 -2.21
CA ALA A 124 -14.17 -2.50 -1.62
C ALA A 124 -12.90 -2.05 -0.84
N VAL A 125 -12.19 -2.99 -0.23
CA VAL A 125 -10.95 -2.74 0.52
C VAL A 125 -9.83 -2.22 -0.39
N TRP A 126 -9.80 -2.61 -1.67
CA TRP A 126 -8.84 -2.03 -2.62
C TRP A 126 -9.10 -0.55 -2.81
N SER A 127 -10.35 -0.14 -2.97
CA SER A 127 -10.73 1.28 -3.08
C SER A 127 -10.47 2.04 -1.78
N GLU A 128 -10.74 1.43 -0.62
CA GLU A 128 -10.43 2.02 0.68
C GLU A 128 -8.93 2.31 0.85
N GLY A 129 -8.04 1.43 0.38
CA GLY A 129 -6.60 1.65 0.44
C GLY A 129 -6.11 2.85 -0.40
N VAL A 130 -6.77 3.11 -1.54
CA VAL A 130 -6.50 4.29 -2.38
C VAL A 130 -7.06 5.54 -1.72
N GLN A 131 -8.32 5.50 -1.26
CA GLN A 131 -9.01 6.64 -0.65
C GLN A 131 -8.32 7.10 0.64
N ASN A 132 -7.86 6.17 1.46
CA ASN A 132 -7.12 6.47 2.68
C ASN A 132 -5.67 6.92 2.42
N GLY A 133 -5.21 6.89 1.16
CA GLY A 133 -3.84 7.28 0.78
C GLY A 133 -2.74 6.33 1.26
N VAL A 134 -3.09 5.12 1.70
CA VAL A 134 -2.12 4.16 2.26
C VAL A 134 -1.16 3.67 1.18
N TYR A 135 -1.66 3.35 -0.03
CA TYR A 135 -0.79 2.96 -1.15
C TYR A 135 0.15 4.09 -1.56
N LEU A 136 -0.33 5.33 -1.60
CA LEU A 136 0.48 6.49 -1.98
C LEU A 136 1.62 6.70 -0.96
N ALA A 137 1.28 6.72 0.34
CA ALA A 137 2.26 6.87 1.40
C ALA A 137 3.31 5.74 1.38
N LEU A 138 2.87 4.50 1.13
CA LEU A 138 3.75 3.35 1.01
C LEU A 138 4.73 3.50 -0.16
N LEU A 139 4.25 3.91 -1.35
CA LEU A 139 5.12 4.13 -2.50
C LEU A 139 6.09 5.30 -2.30
N LEU A 140 5.64 6.40 -1.70
CA LEU A 140 6.50 7.53 -1.36
C LEU A 140 7.59 7.11 -0.37
N LYS A 141 7.24 6.30 0.63
CA LYS A 141 8.22 5.80 1.58
C LYS A 141 9.21 4.84 0.93
N LEU A 142 8.75 3.91 0.09
CA LEU A 142 9.63 3.01 -0.66
C LEU A 142 10.58 3.79 -1.57
N LYS A 143 10.08 4.84 -2.25
CA LYS A 143 10.92 5.75 -3.03
C LYS A 143 11.97 6.41 -2.14
N GLU A 144 11.60 6.99 -1.01
CA GLU A 144 12.53 7.64 -0.07
C GLU A 144 13.62 6.66 0.40
N LEU A 145 13.22 5.46 0.82
CA LEU A 145 14.14 4.41 1.26
C LEU A 145 15.13 3.97 0.16
N MET A 146 14.72 4.02 -1.11
CA MET A 146 15.57 3.71 -2.26
C MET A 146 16.42 4.91 -2.72
N GLU A 147 15.90 6.13 -2.59
CA GLU A 147 16.54 7.38 -3.03
C GLU A 147 17.58 7.89 -2.02
N ILE A 148 17.51 7.50 -0.74
CA ILE A 148 18.55 7.73 0.27
C ILE A 148 19.96 7.27 -0.20
N ARG A 149 20.05 6.40 -1.21
CA ARG A 149 21.29 5.95 -1.85
C ARG A 149 21.64 6.59 -3.19
N LYS A 150 20.88 7.56 -3.70
CA LYS A 150 21.42 8.56 -4.63
C LYS A 150 22.05 9.66 -3.77
N PRO A 151 23.35 9.60 -3.41
CA PRO A 151 24.02 10.85 -3.10
C PRO A 151 23.77 11.76 -4.29
N LEU A 152 23.36 13.00 -4.00
CA LEU A 152 23.26 14.05 -5.00
C LEU A 152 24.48 13.98 -5.91
N GLU A 153 24.26 13.65 -7.18
CA GLU A 153 25.24 13.98 -8.20
C GLU A 153 25.29 15.51 -8.23
N TYR A 154 26.33 16.06 -7.60
CA TYR A 154 26.77 17.44 -7.72
C TYR A 154 28.29 17.46 -7.87
#